data_AF-A0AAN8F1X0-F1
#
_entry.id   AF-A0AAN8F1X0-F1
#
_cell.length_a   1.000
_cell.length_b   1.000
_cell.length_c   1.000
_cell.angle_alpha   90.00
_cell.angle_beta   90.00
_cell.angle_gamma   90.00
#
_symmetry.space_group_name_H-M   'P 1'
#
loop_
_entity.id
_entity.type
_entity.pdbx_description
1 polymer ?
#
loop_
_entity_poly.entity_id
_entity_poly.type
_entity_poly.pdbx_seq_one_letter_code
_entity_poly.pdbx_strand_id
1 'polypeptide(L)' 'AVGQREDQQEEARKQAENQENALNSMLSQILDQQALVRLSNLAAAKPEKAKMVESAVINMARQFDRRRNNLDSDDDDY' A
#
# COMPACT_ATOMS: atom_id res chain seq x y z
N ALA A 1 -26.22 22.89 9.20
CA ALA A 1 -25.07 22.04 9.57
C ALA A 1 -24.90 20.89 8.55
N VAL A 2 -24.72 21.23 7.27
CA VAL A 2 -24.56 20.24 6.17
C VAL A 2 -23.11 20.23 5.67
N GLY A 3 -22.45 21.39 5.57
CA GLY A 3 -21.06 21.47 5.08
C GLY A 3 -19.99 20.76 5.91
N GLN A 4 -20.12 20.71 7.25
CA GLN A 4 -19.11 20.06 8.11
C GLN A 4 -19.01 18.52 7.93
N ARG A 5 -20.03 17.88 7.35
CA ARG A 5 -20.01 16.43 7.08
C ARG A 5 -19.41 16.10 5.72
N GLU A 6 -19.53 17.01 4.76
CA GLU A 6 -18.98 16.87 3.41
C GLU A 6 -17.45 17.03 3.44
N ASP A 7 -16.95 18.04 4.19
CA ASP A 7 -15.51 18.26 4.37
C ASP A 7 -14.81 17.06 5.04
N GLN A 8 -15.41 16.49 6.10
CA GLN A 8 -14.86 15.29 6.76
C GLN A 8 -14.87 14.05 5.85
N GLN A 9 -15.86 13.95 4.98
CA GLN A 9 -15.98 12.81 4.07
C GLN A 9 -14.98 12.93 2.91
N GLU A 10 -14.70 14.14 2.45
CA GLU A 10 -13.70 14.42 1.41
C GLU A 10 -12.27 14.24 1.94
N GLU A 11 -11.98 14.64 3.17
CA GLU A 11 -10.70 14.35 3.84
C GLU A 11 -10.48 12.85 4.02
N ALA A 12 -11.50 12.11 4.45
CA ALA A 12 -11.41 10.66 4.59
C ALA A 12 -11.17 9.97 3.24
N ARG A 13 -11.77 10.48 2.16
CA ARG A 13 -11.59 9.96 0.80
C ARG A 13 -10.19 10.26 0.27
N LYS A 14 -9.69 11.48 0.48
CA LYS A 14 -8.32 11.87 0.16
C LYS A 14 -7.30 11.05 0.93
N GLN A 15 -7.53 10.78 2.21
CA GLN A 15 -6.65 9.93 3.00
C GLN A 15 -6.63 8.48 2.49
N ALA A 16 -7.80 7.93 2.13
CA ALA A 16 -7.89 6.60 1.54
C ALA A 16 -7.18 6.53 0.18
N GLU A 17 -7.35 7.53 -0.67
CA GLU A 17 -6.75 7.62 -1.99
C GLU A 17 -5.22 7.84 -1.91
N ASN A 18 -4.74 8.63 -0.95
CA ASN A 18 -3.30 8.75 -0.67
C ASN A 18 -2.71 7.42 -0.17
N GLN A 19 -3.44 6.70 0.69
CA GLN A 19 -3.01 5.38 1.14
C GLN A 19 -2.97 4.39 -0.03
N GLU A 20 -3.98 4.38 -0.89
CA GLU A 20 -4.00 3.53 -2.09
C GLU A 20 -2.85 3.89 -3.04
N ASN A 21 -2.62 5.17 -3.34
CA ASN A 21 -1.55 5.60 -4.23
C ASN A 21 -0.16 5.29 -3.65
N ALA A 22 0.03 5.47 -2.35
CA ALA A 22 1.26 5.09 -1.66
C ALA A 22 1.49 3.58 -1.73
N LEU A 23 0.46 2.78 -1.44
CA LEU A 23 0.50 1.32 -1.58
C LEU A 23 0.80 0.91 -3.02
N ASN A 24 0.16 1.54 -4.01
CA ASN A 24 0.31 1.17 -5.41
C ASN A 24 1.69 1.55 -5.97
N SER A 25 2.23 2.71 -5.58
CA SER A 25 3.60 3.14 -5.91
C SER A 25 4.65 2.23 -5.24
N MET A 26 4.42 1.86 -3.98
CA MET A 26 5.26 0.92 -3.23
C MET A 26 5.20 -0.49 -3.80
N LEU A 27 4.01 -0.98 -4.15
CA LEU A 27 3.81 -2.25 -4.83
C LEU A 27 4.47 -2.22 -6.21
N SER A 28 4.45 -1.10 -6.93
CA SER A 28 5.15 -0.97 -8.22
C SER A 28 6.68 -0.95 -8.08
N GLN A 29 7.20 -0.47 -6.95
CA GLN A 29 8.65 -0.50 -6.64
C GLN A 29 9.11 -1.87 -6.12
N ILE A 30 8.26 -2.60 -5.40
CA ILE A 30 8.61 -3.88 -4.74
C ILE A 30 8.20 -5.09 -5.60
N LEU A 31 7.09 -4.98 -6.32
CA LEU A 31 6.47 -6.05 -7.11
C LEU A 31 6.62 -5.71 -8.60
N ASP A 32 7.63 -6.32 -9.24
CA ASP A 32 7.80 -6.26 -10.69
C ASP A 32 6.52 -6.76 -11.39
N GLN A 33 6.19 -6.25 -12.59
CA GLN A 33 4.99 -6.65 -13.34
C GLN A 33 4.88 -8.18 -13.49
N GLN A 34 6.03 -8.88 -13.56
CA GLN A 34 6.06 -10.33 -13.59
C GLN A 34 5.52 -11.00 -12.32
N ALA A 35 5.75 -10.39 -11.14
CA ALA A 35 5.27 -10.92 -9.87
C ALA A 35 3.75 -10.75 -9.71
N LEU A 36 3.17 -9.67 -10.23
CA LEU A 36 1.70 -9.51 -10.33
C LEU A 36 1.08 -10.57 -11.24
N VAL A 37 1.66 -10.82 -12.40
CA VAL A 37 1.18 -11.85 -13.34
C VAL A 37 1.27 -13.24 -12.70
N ARG A 38 2.37 -13.55 -12.00
CA ARG A 38 2.53 -14.81 -11.27
C ARG A 38 1.53 -14.95 -10.14
N LEU A 39 1.24 -13.87 -9.41
CA LEU A 39 0.24 -13.85 -8.34
C LEU A 39 -1.17 -14.06 -8.90
N SER A 40 -1.53 -13.40 -9.99
CA SER A 40 -2.82 -13.57 -10.68
C SER A 40 -3.02 -15.00 -11.19
N ASN A 41 -2.00 -15.57 -11.84
CA ASN A 41 -2.02 -16.97 -12.27
C ASN A 41 -2.10 -17.94 -11.08
N LEU A 42 -1.42 -17.63 -9.97
CA LEU A 42 -1.50 -18.42 -8.75
C LEU A 42 -2.87 -18.32 -8.08
N ALA A 43 -3.53 -17.15 -8.11
CA ALA A 43 -4.88 -16.96 -7.60
C ALA A 43 -5.90 -17.76 -8.40
N ALA A 44 -5.75 -17.79 -9.73
CA ALA A 44 -6.57 -18.61 -10.61
C ALA A 44 -6.39 -20.12 -10.35
N ALA A 45 -5.16 -20.57 -10.07
CA ALA A 45 -4.88 -21.98 -9.81
C ALA A 45 -5.17 -22.42 -8.37
N LYS A 46 -4.84 -21.57 -7.38
CA LYS A 46 -4.85 -21.87 -5.94
C LYS A 46 -5.13 -20.59 -5.12
N PRO A 47 -6.40 -20.19 -4.95
CA PRO A 47 -6.76 -18.93 -4.30
C PRO A 47 -6.29 -18.85 -2.84
N GLU A 48 -6.27 -19.96 -2.10
CA GLU A 48 -5.80 -19.96 -0.70
C GLU A 48 -4.32 -19.60 -0.58
N LYS A 49 -3.49 -20.10 -1.51
CA LYS A 49 -2.06 -19.79 -1.51
C LYS A 49 -1.80 -18.36 -1.98
N ALA A 50 -2.60 -17.86 -2.92
CA ALA A 50 -2.51 -16.47 -3.34
C ALA A 50 -2.83 -15.50 -2.20
N LYS A 51 -3.88 -15.76 -1.40
CA LYS A 51 -4.21 -14.93 -0.21
C LYS A 51 -3.07 -14.85 0.81
N MET A 52 -2.35 -15.96 1.03
CA MET A 52 -1.18 -15.96 1.91
C MET A 52 -0.05 -15.09 1.35
N VAL A 53 0.19 -15.17 0.03
CA VAL A 53 1.21 -14.35 -0.64
C VAL A 53 0.83 -12.88 -0.63
N GLU A 54 -0.43 -12.53 -0.92
CA GLU A 54 -0.95 -11.16 -0.78
C GLU A 54 -0.73 -10.61 0.62
N SER A 55 -1.10 -11.38 1.64
CA SER A 55 -0.94 -10.98 3.05
C SER A 55 0.54 -10.75 3.41
N ALA A 56 1.44 -11.60 2.90
CA ALA A 56 2.88 -11.45 3.11
C ALA A 56 3.45 -10.22 2.40
N VAL A 57 3.05 -9.97 1.16
CA VAL A 57 3.48 -8.80 0.37
C VAL A 57 2.98 -7.51 1.01
N ILE A 58 1.73 -7.45 1.46
CA ILE A 58 1.16 -6.30 2.19
C ILE A 58 1.95 -6.03 3.47
N ASN A 59 2.29 -7.07 4.23
CA ASN A 59 3.07 -6.93 5.46
C ASN A 59 4.50 -6.43 5.17
N MET A 60 5.13 -6.92 4.09
CA MET A 60 6.46 -6.47 3.67
C MET A 60 6.45 -5.01 3.19
N ALA A 61 5.45 -4.62 2.40
CA ALA A 61 5.23 -3.25 1.98
C ALA A 61 5.07 -2.32 3.19
N ARG A 62 4.17 -2.65 4.13
CA ARG A 62 3.98 -1.89 5.38
C ARG A 62 5.26 -1.77 6.23
N GLN A 63 6.10 -2.80 6.22
CA GLN A 63 7.36 -2.78 6.96
C GLN A 63 8.41 -1.93 6.25
N PHE A 64 8.47 -1.96 4.91
CA PHE A 64 9.36 -1.13 4.12
C PHE A 64 8.96 0.35 4.21
N ASP A 65 7.65 0.66 4.19
CA ASP A 65 7.12 2.02 4.30
C ASP A 65 7.49 2.67 5.63
N ARG A 66 7.32 1.90 6.72
CA ARG A 66 7.77 2.34 8.04
C ARG A 66 9.26 2.57 8.11
N ARG A 67 10.09 1.73 7.47
CA ARG A 67 11.54 2.00 7.44
C ARG A 67 11.86 3.26 6.65
N ARG A 68 11.24 3.48 5.50
CA ARG A 68 11.46 4.67 4.69
C ARG A 68 11.11 5.96 5.43
N ASN A 69 9.92 6.03 6.03
CA ASN A 69 9.49 7.21 6.80
C ASN A 69 10.33 7.44 8.07
N ASN A 70 10.97 6.40 8.60
CA ASN A 70 11.82 6.50 9.79
C ASN A 70 13.31 6.73 9.45
N LEU A 71 13.68 6.77 8.17
CA LEU A 71 14.98 7.25 7.68
C LEU A 71 14.93 8.74 7.29
N ASP A 72 13.78 9.25 6.85
CA ASP A 72 13.62 10.67 6.51
C ASP A 72 13.60 11.61 7.75
N SER A 73 13.63 11.06 8.98
CA SER A 73 13.65 11.86 10.23
C SER A 73 15.04 12.01 10.86
N ASP A 74 16.08 11.33 10.35
CA ASP A 74 17.43 11.34 10.93
C ASP A 74 18.42 12.25 10.15
N ASP A 75 18.00 12.87 9.04
CA ASP A 75 18.88 13.66 8.15
C ASP A 75 18.68 15.20 8.22
N ASP A 76 17.81 15.71 9.09
CA ASP A 76 17.52 17.16 9.23
C ASP A 76 18.18 17.84 10.45
N ASP A 77 19.15 17.20 11.10
CA ASP A 77 19.93 17.77 12.23
C ASP A 77 21.41 17.96 11.85
N TYR A 78 21.74 18.98 11.03
CA TYR A 78 23.11 19.54 10.94
C TYR A 78 23.14 21.02 10.54
#